data_AF-A0A372QWP4-F1
#
_entry.id   AF-A0A372QWP4-F1
#
_cell.length_a   1.000
_cell.length_b   1.000
_cell.length_c   1.000
_cell.angle_alpha   90.00
_cell.angle_beta   90.00
_cell.angle_gamma   90.00
#
_symmetry.space_group_name_H-M   'P 1'
#
loop_
_entity.id
_entity.type
_entity.pdbx_description
1 polymer ?
#
loop_
_entity_poly.entity_id
_entity_poly.type
_entity_poly.pdbx_seq_one_letter_code
_entity_poly.pdbx_strand_id
1 'polypeptide(L)'
;MRLNLSLLPLTILFALIAVASCATMKCAPVYVVEKGDTLEKIANKLKVPLKALIADNPCISNPDEIYPDCMVRIPKQTKCIKP
;
A
#
# COMPACT_ATOMS: atom_id res chain seq x y z
N MET A 1 11.09 42.24 -25.98
CA MET A 1 11.36 41.43 -24.78
C MET A 1 12.54 40.51 -25.05
N ARG A 2 13.71 40.77 -24.46
CA ARG A 2 14.86 39.86 -24.55
C ARG A 2 14.69 38.80 -23.47
N LEU A 3 14.42 37.56 -23.86
CA LEU A 3 14.32 36.43 -22.94
C LEU A 3 15.72 36.21 -22.31
N ASN A 4 15.82 36.20 -20.99
CA ASN A 4 17.12 36.12 -20.32
C ASN A 4 17.60 34.66 -20.26
N LEU A 5 18.53 34.31 -21.16
CA LEU A 5 19.05 32.94 -21.38
C LEU A 5 19.68 32.33 -20.12
N SER A 6 20.12 33.16 -19.17
CA SER A 6 20.74 32.74 -17.90
C SER A 6 19.77 32.08 -16.90
N LEU A 7 18.46 32.24 -17.08
CA LEU A 7 17.44 31.63 -16.20
C LEU A 7 16.95 30.25 -16.70
N LEU A 8 17.30 29.86 -17.93
CA LEU A 8 17.00 28.54 -18.47
C LEU A 8 17.50 27.37 -17.60
N PRO A 9 18.77 27.32 -17.15
CA PRO A 9 19.25 26.19 -16.35
C PRO A 9 18.50 26.04 -15.02
N LEU A 10 18.04 27.15 -14.41
CA LEU A 10 17.30 27.13 -13.15
C LEU A 10 15.88 26.55 -13.33
N THR A 11 15.23 26.86 -14.45
CA THR A 11 13.90 26.30 -14.79
C THR A 11 13.97 24.82 -15.17
N ILE A 12 15.03 24.40 -15.88
CA ILE A 12 15.29 23.00 -16.24
C ILE A 12 15.56 22.17 -14.97
N LEU A 13 16.30 22.73 -14.00
CA LEU A 13 16.54 22.10 -12.70
C LEU A 13 15.25 21.89 -11.90
N PHE A 14 14.34 22.86 -11.91
CA PHE A 14 13.04 22.74 -11.23
C PHE A 14 12.13 21.70 -11.91
N ALA A 15 12.17 21.60 -13.24
CA ALA A 15 11.38 20.62 -14.00
C ALA A 15 11.84 19.16 -13.79
N LEU A 16 13.13 18.91 -13.59
CA LEU A 16 13.67 17.56 -13.35
C LEU A 16 13.17 16.92 -12.05
N ILE A 17 12.82 17.72 -11.04
CA ILE A 17 12.41 17.22 -9.72
C ILE A 17 10.98 16.66 -9.74
N ALA A 18 10.13 17.09 -10.68
CA ALA A 18 8.70 16.78 -10.68
C ALA A 18 8.31 15.44 -11.37
N VAL A 19 9.24 14.76 -12.06
CA VAL A 19 8.91 13.62 -12.94
C VAL A 19 9.20 12.23 -12.31
N ALA A 20 9.80 12.18 -11.11
CA ALA A 20 10.26 10.94 -10.50
C ALA A 20 9.26 10.29 -9.50
N SER A 21 8.09 10.87 -9.28
CA SER A 21 7.20 10.51 -8.15
C SER A 21 6.17 9.41 -8.44
N CYS A 22 6.05 8.89 -9.66
CA CYS A 22 5.11 7.80 -9.95
C CYS A 22 5.73 6.39 -9.90
N ALA A 23 7.07 6.27 -9.90
CA ALA A 23 7.74 4.99 -10.14
C ALA A 23 7.92 4.07 -8.90
N THR A 24 7.53 4.51 -7.69
CA THR A 24 7.88 3.77 -6.45
C THR A 24 6.73 3.46 -5.50
N MET A 25 5.46 3.73 -5.84
CA MET A 25 4.32 3.28 -5.03
C MET A 25 4.05 1.79 -5.27
N LYS A 26 4.74 0.93 -4.51
CA LYS A 26 4.48 -0.51 -4.53
C LYS A 26 3.10 -0.79 -3.94
N CYS A 27 2.12 -1.07 -4.81
CA CYS A 27 0.75 -1.44 -4.45
C CYS A 27 0.76 -2.48 -3.32
N ALA A 28 0.01 -2.22 -2.26
CA ALA A 28 -0.21 -3.19 -1.22
C ALA A 28 -1.23 -4.23 -1.73
N PRO A 29 -1.00 -5.53 -1.52
CA PRO A 29 -2.02 -6.53 -1.84
C PRO A 29 -3.27 -6.31 -0.99
N VAL A 30 -4.43 -6.49 -1.62
CA VAL A 30 -5.76 -6.35 -0.98
C VAL A 30 -6.54 -7.63 -1.22
N TYR A 31 -7.31 -8.05 -0.23
CA TYR A 31 -8.25 -9.16 -0.31
C TYR A 31 -9.69 -8.62 -0.25
N VAL A 32 -10.56 -9.11 -1.13
CA VAL A 32 -11.99 -8.78 -1.12
C VAL A 32 -12.72 -9.86 -0.33
N VAL A 33 -13.42 -9.45 0.71
CA VAL A 33 -14.11 -10.35 1.64
C VAL A 33 -15.26 -11.07 0.94
N GLU A 34 -15.34 -12.39 1.14
CA GLU A 34 -16.44 -13.23 0.67
C GLU A 34 -17.43 -13.54 1.79
N LYS A 35 -18.63 -14.00 1.44
CA LYS A 35 -19.66 -14.35 2.43
C LYS A 35 -19.17 -15.48 3.35
N GLY A 36 -19.12 -15.19 4.66
CA GLY A 36 -18.71 -16.15 5.69
C GLY A 36 -17.22 -16.15 6.04
N ASP A 37 -16.45 -15.23 5.45
CA ASP A 37 -15.09 -14.95 5.87
C ASP A 37 -15.03 -14.30 7.26
N THR A 38 -13.92 -14.54 7.96
CA THR A 38 -13.49 -13.80 9.15
C THR A 38 -12.02 -13.42 8.97
N LEU A 39 -11.51 -12.44 9.72
CA LEU A 39 -10.08 -12.10 9.63
C LEU A 39 -9.18 -13.30 9.95
N GLU A 40 -9.60 -14.20 10.85
CA GLU A 40 -8.87 -15.43 11.17
C GLU A 40 -8.80 -16.38 9.97
N LYS A 41 -9.94 -16.64 9.30
CA LYS A 41 -9.96 -17.51 8.10
C LYS A 41 -9.11 -16.94 6.98
N ILE A 42 -9.19 -15.63 6.75
CA ILE A 42 -8.37 -14.93 5.75
C ILE A 42 -6.88 -15.03 6.12
N ALA A 43 -6.53 -14.79 7.38
CA ALA A 43 -5.17 -14.89 7.87
C ALA A 43 -4.58 -16.28 7.64
N ASN A 44 -5.33 -17.33 7.97
CA ASN A 44 -4.94 -18.72 7.76
C ASN A 44 -4.81 -19.06 6.26
N LYS A 45 -5.79 -18.66 5.43
CA LYS A 45 -5.79 -18.87 3.97
C LYS A 45 -4.57 -18.25 3.30
N LEU A 46 -4.20 -17.04 3.72
CA LEU A 46 -3.07 -16.28 3.16
C LEU A 46 -1.75 -16.52 3.89
N LYS A 47 -1.75 -17.40 4.91
CA LYS A 47 -0.59 -17.69 5.78
C LYS A 47 0.04 -16.43 6.38
N VAL A 48 -0.78 -15.42 6.71
CA VAL A 48 -0.36 -14.19 7.37
C VAL A 48 -0.70 -14.25 8.86
N PRO A 49 0.13 -13.70 9.76
CA PRO A 49 -0.20 -13.68 11.18
C PRO A 49 -1.41 -12.79 11.42
N LEU A 50 -2.46 -13.33 12.05
CA LEU A 50 -3.72 -12.62 12.34
C LEU A 50 -3.47 -11.28 13.03
N LYS A 51 -2.54 -11.24 13.99
CA LYS A 51 -2.18 -9.99 14.69
C LYS A 51 -1.68 -8.90 13.75
N ALA A 52 -0.88 -9.25 12.75
CA ALA A 52 -0.40 -8.27 11.76
C ALA A 52 -1.52 -7.85 10.82
N LEU A 53 -2.42 -8.77 10.45
CA LEU A 53 -3.58 -8.46 9.64
C LEU A 53 -4.52 -7.48 10.36
N ILE A 54 -4.80 -7.69 11.65
CA ILE A 54 -5.62 -6.76 12.46
C ILE A 54 -4.93 -5.40 12.58
N ALA A 55 -3.63 -5.36 12.86
CA ALA A 55 -2.89 -4.11 13.03
C ALA A 55 -2.86 -3.25 11.75
N ASP A 56 -2.82 -3.87 10.57
CA ASP A 56 -2.81 -3.17 9.28
C ASP A 56 -4.21 -2.70 8.83
N ASN A 57 -5.27 -3.14 9.54
CA ASN A 57 -6.67 -2.82 9.25
C ASN A 57 -7.39 -2.20 10.46
N PRO A 58 -6.94 -1.05 10.98
CA PRO A 58 -7.54 -0.40 12.15
C PRO A 58 -8.98 0.08 11.95
N CYS A 59 -9.45 0.13 10.71
CA CYS A 59 -10.85 0.43 10.37
C CYS A 59 -11.81 -0.71 10.73
N ILE A 60 -11.31 -1.94 10.91
CA ILE A 60 -12.11 -3.10 11.30
C ILE A 60 -12.11 -3.16 12.83
N SER A 61 -13.19 -2.69 13.46
CA SER A 61 -13.30 -2.67 14.93
C SER A 61 -13.48 -4.07 15.52
N ASN A 62 -14.20 -4.95 14.81
CA ASN A 62 -14.47 -6.32 15.23
C ASN A 62 -13.95 -7.31 14.16
N PRO A 63 -12.90 -8.10 14.45
CA PRO A 63 -12.29 -9.04 13.50
C PRO A 63 -13.23 -10.15 12.98
N ASP A 64 -14.27 -10.47 13.75
CA ASP A 64 -15.26 -11.49 13.41
C ASP A 64 -16.46 -10.94 12.63
N GLU A 65 -16.52 -9.61 12.49
CA GLU A 65 -17.62 -8.91 11.86
C GLU A 65 -17.11 -8.12 10.64
N ILE A 66 -16.91 -8.86 9.56
CA ILE A 66 -16.53 -8.33 8.25
C ILE A 66 -17.61 -8.69 7.22
N TYR A 67 -17.85 -7.77 6.27
CA TYR A 67 -18.94 -7.89 5.31
C TYR A 67 -18.39 -8.20 3.91
N PRO A 68 -19.17 -8.90 3.06
CA PRO A 68 -18.79 -9.11 1.66
C PRO A 68 -18.46 -7.79 0.94
N ASP A 69 -17.56 -7.86 -0.03
CA ASP A 69 -17.05 -6.71 -0.80
C ASP A 69 -16.21 -5.71 0.02
N CYS A 70 -16.03 -5.92 1.34
CA CYS A 70 -15.04 -5.17 2.10
C CYS A 70 -13.61 -5.49 1.63
N MET A 71 -12.75 -4.49 1.64
CA MET A 71 -11.35 -4.62 1.27
C MET A 71 -10.48 -4.74 2.53
N VAL A 72 -9.77 -5.86 2.66
CA VAL A 72 -8.78 -6.09 3.72
C VAL A 72 -7.38 -5.89 3.15
N ARG A 73 -6.62 -4.98 3.76
CA ARG A 73 -5.21 -4.75 3.41
C ARG A 73 -4.37 -5.92 3.92
N ILE A 74 -3.58 -6.51 3.03
CA ILE A 74 -2.74 -7.64 3.38
C ILE A 74 -1.32 -7.15 3.72
N PRO A 75 -0.84 -7.37 4.96
CA PRO A 75 0.48 -6.90 5.36
C PRO A 75 1.55 -7.59 4.52
N LYS A 76 2.54 -6.82 4.06
CA LYS A 76 3.68 -7.37 3.32
C LYS A 76 4.50 -8.23 4.26
N GLN A 77 4.62 -9.52 3.95
CA GLN A 77 5.57 -10.39 4.62
C GLN A 77 6.99 -10.09 4.13
N THR A 78 7.59 -9.02 4.63
CA THR A 78 9.03 -8.82 4.46
C THR A 78 9.78 -9.66 5.47
N LYS A 79 9.77 -10.98 5.29
CA LYS A 79 10.74 -11.84 5.97
C LYS A 79 12.01 -11.81 5.13
N CYS A 80 12.92 -10.88 5.43
CA CYS A 80 14.31 -11.02 5.01
C CYS A 80 14.91 -12.19 5.80
N ILE A 81 14.76 -13.41 5.28
CA ILE A 81 15.44 -14.59 5.81
C ILE A 81 16.89 -14.47 5.34
N LYS A 82 17.79 -14.11 6.26
CA LYS A 82 19.21 -14.32 6.05
C LYS A 82 19.45 -15.84 6.10
N PRO A 83 20.05 -16.43 5.05
CA PRO A 83 20.39 -17.86 5.07
C PRO A 83 21.35 -18.19 6.21
#